data_AF-A0A928BJ06-F1
#
_entry.id   AF-A0A928BJ06-F1
#
_cell.length_a   1.000
_cell.length_b   1.000
_cell.length_c   1.000
_cell.angle_alpha   90.00
_cell.angle_beta   90.00
_cell.angle_gamma   90.00
#
_symmetry.space_group_name_H-M   'P 1'
#
loop_
_entity.id
_entity.type
_entity.pdbx_description
1 polymer ?
#
loop_
_entity_poly.entity_id
_entity_poly.type
_entity_poly.pdbx_seq_one_letter_code
_entity_poly.pdbx_strand_id
1 'polypeptide(L)'
;EIEQIVGREIGGYLTKLEKEYEVITKNQPIFEKSSTKNVRYTIEDNFFTFWFRFIYKYNYMLEIENYDAIKTIINRDYETFSGKMLERYFKRVLVESKAYTRIGSWWDRKGENEIDIVAENELNNEAVFIEVKRKEENFDAIALNEKVDVFTRATGKFKDYTVSQKGLSMTDM
;
A
#
# COMPACT_ATOMS: atom_id res chain seq x y z
N GLU A 1 16.93 0.29 9.71
CA GLU A 1 15.88 -0.26 10.60
C GLU A 1 15.84 -1.78 10.58
N ILE A 2 15.47 -2.46 9.49
CA ILE A 2 15.37 -3.94 9.48
C ILE A 2 16.70 -4.61 9.88
N GLU A 3 17.84 -4.18 9.33
CA GLU A 3 19.15 -4.73 9.71
C GLU A 3 19.51 -4.51 11.18
N GLN A 4 19.06 -3.40 11.77
CA GLN A 4 19.29 -3.12 13.19
C GLN A 4 18.47 -4.06 14.08
N ILE A 5 17.23 -4.38 13.68
CA ILE A 5 16.36 -5.33 14.39
C ILE A 5 16.90 -6.76 14.25
N VAL A 6 17.33 -7.15 13.04
CA VAL A 6 17.82 -8.51 12.77
C VAL A 6 19.26 -8.71 13.26
N GLY A 7 20.02 -7.62 13.43
CA GLY A 7 21.40 -7.66 13.93
C GLY A 7 22.43 -8.21 12.92
N ARG A 8 22.11 -8.21 11.62
CA ARG A 8 23.01 -8.65 10.54
C ARG A 8 22.67 -7.97 9.22
N GLU A 9 23.60 -8.04 8.27
CA GLU A 9 23.35 -7.62 6.89
C GLU A 9 22.28 -8.50 6.24
N ILE A 10 21.27 -7.89 5.64
CA ILE A 10 20.13 -8.61 5.04
C ILE A 10 19.95 -8.35 3.54
N GLY A 11 20.74 -7.47 2.94
CA GLY A 11 20.56 -7.02 1.55
C GLY A 11 20.47 -8.17 0.54
N GLY A 12 21.35 -9.17 0.67
CA GLY A 12 21.31 -10.37 -0.16
C GLY A 12 20.04 -11.20 0.02
N TYR A 13 19.53 -11.33 1.26
CA TYR A 13 18.29 -12.05 1.54
C TYR A 13 17.07 -11.33 0.99
N LEU A 14 16.98 -10.01 1.16
CA LEU A 14 15.89 -9.20 0.59
C LEU A 14 15.89 -9.28 -0.93
N THR A 15 17.07 -9.26 -1.56
CA THR A 15 17.19 -9.41 -3.02
C THR A 15 16.66 -10.75 -3.50
N LYS A 16 16.95 -11.85 -2.79
CA LYS A 16 16.40 -13.18 -3.13
C LYS A 16 14.89 -13.25 -2.92
N LEU A 17 14.40 -12.75 -1.78
CA LEU A 17 12.97 -12.73 -1.48
C LEU A 17 12.17 -11.91 -2.51
N GLU A 18 12.75 -10.84 -3.03
CA GLU A 18 12.13 -9.98 -4.06
C GLU A 18 12.23 -10.60 -5.45
N LYS A 19 13.43 -10.98 -5.90
CA LYS A 19 13.69 -11.29 -7.32
C LYS A 19 13.65 -12.77 -7.67
N GLU A 20 13.93 -13.65 -6.71
CA GLU A 20 13.95 -15.11 -6.97
C GLU A 20 12.65 -15.77 -6.50
N TYR A 21 12.14 -15.37 -5.34
CA TYR A 21 10.95 -15.98 -4.74
C TYR A 21 9.66 -15.17 -4.93
N GLU A 22 9.76 -13.89 -5.33
CA GLU A 22 8.62 -12.99 -5.53
C GLU A 22 7.68 -12.92 -4.30
N VAL A 23 8.23 -13.13 -3.11
CA VAL A 23 7.48 -13.14 -1.83
C VAL A 23 7.27 -11.72 -1.32
N ILE A 24 8.24 -10.84 -1.58
CA ILE A 24 8.19 -9.45 -1.17
C ILE A 24 8.34 -8.52 -2.37
N THR A 25 7.76 -7.33 -2.26
CA THR A 25 7.95 -6.22 -3.19
C THR A 25 8.66 -5.08 -2.48
N LYS A 26 9.55 -4.43 -3.22
CA LYS A 26 10.17 -3.17 -2.81
C LYS A 26 9.34 -2.00 -3.32
N ASN A 27 8.61 -1.35 -2.42
CA ASN A 27 7.80 -0.18 -2.75
C ASN A 27 8.59 1.11 -2.48
N GLN A 28 8.45 2.08 -3.39
CA GLN A 28 8.96 3.43 -3.24
C GLN A 28 7.85 4.41 -3.63
N PRO A 29 7.88 5.67 -3.14
CA PRO A 29 6.94 6.68 -3.59
C PRO A 29 7.02 6.84 -5.12
N ILE A 30 5.87 7.00 -5.75
CA ILE A 30 5.80 7.34 -7.18
C ILE A 30 6.64 8.60 -7.43
N PHE A 31 7.40 8.60 -8.52
CA PHE A 31 8.38 9.63 -8.90
C PHE A 31 9.66 9.72 -8.04
N GLU A 32 9.85 8.86 -7.03
CA GLU A 32 11.14 8.75 -6.34
C GLU A 32 12.20 8.23 -7.33
N LYS A 33 13.32 8.96 -7.43
CA LYS A 33 14.43 8.63 -8.33
C LYS A 33 15.45 7.70 -7.66
N SER A 34 15.54 7.78 -6.34
CA SER A 34 16.52 7.04 -5.55
C SER A 34 15.97 5.68 -5.14
N SER A 35 16.52 4.60 -5.71
CA SER A 35 16.10 3.24 -5.40
C SER A 35 16.45 2.78 -3.96
N THR A 36 17.14 3.59 -3.17
CA THR A 36 17.61 3.23 -1.81
C THR A 36 16.99 4.07 -0.69
N LYS A 37 16.33 5.19 -1.01
CA LYS A 37 15.79 6.11 -0.01
C LYS A 37 14.27 5.93 0.07
N ASN A 38 13.74 6.01 1.28
CA ASN A 38 12.30 5.96 1.55
C ASN A 38 11.59 4.69 1.04
N VAL A 39 12.32 3.57 1.03
CA VAL A 39 11.83 2.27 0.55
C VAL A 39 11.08 1.54 1.66
N ARG A 40 9.96 0.91 1.31
CA ARG A 40 9.20 0.00 2.17
C ARG A 40 9.10 -1.39 1.51
N TYR A 41 9.58 -2.42 2.19
CA TYR A 41 9.35 -3.80 1.75
C TYR A 41 8.01 -4.30 2.26
N THR A 42 7.22 -4.94 1.39
CA THR A 42 5.93 -5.55 1.76
C THR A 42 5.90 -6.99 1.27
N ILE A 43 5.24 -7.88 2.01
CA ILE A 43 4.91 -9.21 1.50
C ILE A 43 3.87 -9.04 0.39
N GLU A 44 4.15 -9.48 -0.83
CA GLU A 44 3.27 -9.28 -1.98
C GLU A 44 2.08 -10.24 -1.93
N ASP A 45 2.35 -11.50 -1.59
CA ASP A 45 1.34 -12.55 -1.61
C ASP A 45 0.28 -12.39 -0.50
N ASN A 46 -1.00 -12.50 -0.88
CA ASN A 46 -2.12 -12.33 0.05
C ASN A 46 -2.22 -13.49 1.06
N PHE A 47 -1.85 -14.72 0.65
CA PHE A 47 -1.83 -15.87 1.54
C PHE A 47 -0.74 -15.72 2.61
N PHE A 48 0.49 -15.37 2.25
CA PHE A 48 1.57 -15.12 3.21
C PHE A 48 1.26 -13.93 4.12
N THR A 49 0.68 -12.85 3.58
CA THR A 49 0.29 -11.71 4.40
C THR A 49 -0.72 -12.12 5.49
N PHE A 50 -1.71 -12.95 5.13
CA PHE A 50 -2.67 -13.49 6.09
C PHE A 50 -2.01 -14.48 7.07
N TRP A 51 -1.23 -15.42 6.55
CA TRP A 51 -0.56 -16.48 7.31
C TRP A 51 0.36 -15.89 8.38
N PHE A 52 1.27 -14.99 8.02
CA PHE A 52 2.19 -14.39 8.99
C PHE A 52 1.47 -13.53 10.03
N ARG A 53 0.36 -12.89 9.65
CA ARG A 53 -0.41 -12.03 10.56
C ARG A 53 -1.24 -12.83 11.57
N PHE A 54 -1.91 -13.89 11.14
CA PHE A 54 -2.94 -14.57 11.93
C PHE A 54 -2.60 -16.01 12.29
N ILE A 55 -1.91 -16.73 11.43
CA ILE A 55 -1.66 -18.16 11.65
C ILE A 55 -0.33 -18.36 12.36
N TYR A 56 0.77 -17.90 11.74
CA TYR A 56 2.11 -18.02 12.30
C TYR A 56 2.23 -17.37 13.69
N LYS A 57 1.69 -16.16 13.84
CA LYS A 57 1.76 -15.39 15.10
C LYS A 57 1.03 -16.07 16.26
N TYR A 58 -0.08 -16.76 15.99
CA TYR A 58 -0.93 -17.38 17.00
C TYR A 58 -0.93 -18.92 16.90
N ASN A 59 0.13 -19.52 16.36
CA ASN A 59 0.23 -20.96 16.15
C ASN A 59 0.03 -21.77 17.45
N TYR A 60 0.51 -21.24 18.59
CA TYR A 60 0.30 -21.87 19.90
C TYR A 60 -1.18 -22.09 20.27
N MET A 61 -2.11 -21.29 19.72
CA MET A 61 -3.55 -21.50 19.90
C MET A 61 -4.08 -22.63 19.01
N LEU A 62 -3.49 -22.83 17.83
CA LEU A 62 -3.82 -23.94 16.93
C LEU A 62 -3.34 -25.27 17.51
N GLU A 63 -2.16 -25.29 18.13
CA GLU A 63 -1.57 -26.48 18.75
C GLU A 63 -2.43 -27.06 19.87
N ILE A 64 -3.24 -26.23 20.53
CA ILE A 64 -4.21 -26.65 21.55
C ILE A 64 -5.66 -26.69 21.03
N GLU A 65 -5.84 -26.66 19.71
CA GLU A 65 -7.14 -26.71 19.02
C GLU A 65 -8.13 -25.60 19.43
N ASN A 66 -7.64 -24.46 19.91
CA ASN A 66 -8.47 -23.31 20.31
C ASN A 66 -8.82 -22.44 19.10
N TYR A 67 -9.58 -23.01 18.17
CA TYR A 67 -9.95 -22.35 16.92
C TYR A 67 -10.84 -21.13 17.11
N ASP A 68 -11.67 -21.12 18.15
CA ASP A 68 -12.59 -20.01 18.41
C ASP A 68 -11.84 -18.74 18.84
N ALA A 69 -10.80 -18.87 19.68
CA ALA A 69 -9.95 -17.73 20.03
C ALA A 69 -9.29 -17.10 18.79
N ILE A 70 -8.83 -17.93 17.85
CA ILE A 70 -8.21 -17.47 16.60
C ILE A 70 -9.24 -16.76 15.71
N LYS A 71 -10.44 -17.33 15.55
CA LYS A 71 -11.53 -16.67 14.81
C LYS A 71 -11.87 -15.32 15.42
N THR A 72 -11.93 -15.21 16.75
CA THR A 72 -12.15 -13.93 17.44
C THR A 72 -11.07 -12.92 17.10
N ILE A 73 -9.80 -13.32 17.13
CA ILE A 73 -8.67 -12.44 16.78
C ILE A 73 -8.72 -12.00 15.32
N ILE A 74 -8.98 -12.94 14.40
CA ILE A 74 -9.11 -12.66 12.97
C ILE A 74 -10.23 -11.64 12.76
N ASN A 75 -11.43 -11.91 13.28
CA ASN A 75 -12.58 -11.02 13.12
C ASN A 75 -12.34 -9.62 13.69
N ARG A 76 -11.70 -9.52 14.85
CA ARG A 76 -11.35 -8.23 15.48
C ARG A 76 -10.44 -7.39 14.59
N ASP A 77 -9.41 -8.01 14.00
CA ASP A 77 -8.39 -7.29 13.25
C ASP A 77 -8.63 -7.32 11.72
N TYR A 78 -9.74 -7.93 11.28
CA TYR A 78 -10.04 -8.15 9.86
C TYR A 78 -10.23 -6.85 9.12
N GLU A 79 -10.91 -5.86 9.71
CA GLU A 79 -11.12 -4.57 9.07
C GLU A 79 -9.80 -3.87 8.73
N THR A 80 -8.85 -3.84 9.68
CA THR A 80 -7.53 -3.27 9.40
C THR A 80 -6.76 -4.06 8.34
N PHE A 81 -6.82 -5.40 8.40
CA PHE A 81 -6.15 -6.26 7.42
C PHE A 81 -6.70 -6.06 6.01
N SER A 82 -8.01 -6.08 5.87
CA SER A 82 -8.72 -6.01 4.60
C SER A 82 -8.67 -4.62 3.97
N GLY A 83 -8.44 -3.54 4.74
CA GLY A 83 -8.16 -2.21 4.18
C GLY A 83 -6.97 -2.23 3.20
N LYS A 84 -5.86 -2.84 3.60
CA LYS A 84 -4.68 -2.98 2.72
C LYS A 84 -4.95 -3.87 1.51
N MET A 85 -5.80 -4.88 1.66
CA MET A 85 -6.19 -5.74 0.53
C MET A 85 -7.05 -4.98 -0.48
N LEU A 86 -7.90 -4.06 0.00
CA LEU A 86 -8.72 -3.22 -0.84
C LEU A 86 -7.88 -2.22 -1.66
N GLU A 87 -6.83 -1.63 -1.07
CA GLU A 87 -5.87 -0.81 -1.81
C GLU A 87 -5.20 -1.59 -2.96
N ARG A 88 -4.78 -2.83 -2.68
CA ARG A 88 -4.20 -3.72 -3.71
C ARG A 88 -5.19 -4.02 -4.83
N TYR A 89 -6.44 -4.33 -4.46
CA TYR A 89 -7.51 -4.58 -5.41
C TYR A 89 -7.69 -3.39 -6.36
N PHE A 90 -7.87 -2.18 -5.83
CA PHE A 90 -8.08 -1.00 -6.69
C PHE A 90 -6.85 -0.64 -7.53
N LYS A 91 -5.63 -0.79 -7.01
CA LYS A 91 -4.42 -0.65 -7.85
C LYS A 91 -4.45 -1.64 -9.02
N ARG A 92 -4.86 -2.88 -8.77
CA ARG A 92 -4.97 -3.90 -9.81
C ARG A 92 -6.04 -3.55 -10.85
N VAL A 93 -7.22 -3.14 -10.42
CA VAL A 93 -8.30 -2.67 -11.31
C VAL A 93 -7.81 -1.52 -12.21
N LEU A 94 -7.13 -0.53 -11.64
CA LEU A 94 -6.59 0.59 -12.42
C LEU A 94 -5.52 0.13 -13.42
N VAL A 95 -4.62 -0.78 -13.03
CA VAL A 95 -3.61 -1.36 -13.93
C VAL A 95 -4.26 -2.18 -15.06
N GLU A 96 -5.35 -2.88 -14.78
CA GLU A 96 -6.08 -3.68 -15.76
C GLU A 96 -6.92 -2.84 -16.72
N SER A 97 -7.39 -1.66 -16.28
CA SER A 97 -8.12 -0.72 -17.14
C SER A 97 -7.30 -0.20 -18.32
N LYS A 98 -5.95 -0.22 -18.22
CA LYS A 98 -5.02 0.35 -19.21
C LYS A 98 -5.22 1.84 -19.52
N ALA A 99 -5.98 2.56 -18.69
CA ALA A 99 -6.28 3.97 -18.89
C ALA A 99 -5.16 4.92 -18.44
N TYR A 100 -4.21 4.42 -17.64
CA TYR A 100 -3.16 5.23 -17.02
C TYR A 100 -1.77 4.77 -17.46
N THR A 101 -0.87 5.72 -17.68
CA THR A 101 0.53 5.44 -18.08
C THR A 101 1.40 5.10 -16.88
N ARG A 102 1.05 5.59 -15.69
CA ARG A 102 1.78 5.30 -14.45
C ARG A 102 0.82 5.22 -13.28
N ILE A 103 0.98 4.20 -12.44
CA ILE A 103 0.20 4.01 -11.21
C ILE A 103 1.18 3.68 -10.08
N GLY A 104 0.99 4.29 -8.92
CA GLY A 104 1.79 4.00 -7.73
C GLY A 104 1.23 4.71 -6.50
N SER A 105 1.82 4.44 -5.34
CA SER A 105 1.48 5.15 -4.09
C SER A 105 2.49 6.25 -3.84
N TRP A 106 2.18 7.18 -2.93
CA TRP A 106 3.15 8.18 -2.50
C TRP A 106 3.14 8.33 -0.99
N TRP A 107 4.31 8.48 -0.39
CA TRP A 107 4.46 8.91 1.00
C TRP A 107 5.65 9.86 1.12
N ASP A 108 5.56 10.81 2.05
CA ASP A 108 6.67 11.70 2.35
C ASP A 108 7.81 10.96 3.08
N ARG A 109 8.95 11.64 3.27
CA ARG A 109 10.13 11.03 3.93
C ARG A 109 9.92 10.73 5.40
N LYS A 110 8.97 11.40 6.05
CA LYS A 110 8.68 11.22 7.47
C LYS A 110 7.61 10.15 7.70
N GLY A 111 6.89 9.75 6.65
CA GLY A 111 5.71 8.90 6.73
C GLY A 111 4.50 9.59 7.35
N GLU A 112 4.49 10.93 7.44
CA GLU A 112 3.38 11.70 8.02
C GLU A 112 2.22 11.82 7.03
N ASN A 113 2.55 11.93 5.73
CA ASN A 113 1.59 12.00 4.64
C ASN A 113 1.74 10.79 3.73
N GLU A 114 0.62 10.15 3.39
CA GLU A 114 0.54 9.02 2.47
C GLU A 114 -0.72 9.12 1.62
N ILE A 115 -0.57 8.92 0.31
CA ILE A 115 -1.64 8.82 -0.68
C ILE A 115 -1.63 7.39 -1.22
N ASP A 116 -2.76 6.70 -1.05
CA ASP A 116 -2.87 5.27 -1.34
C ASP A 116 -2.60 4.97 -2.81
N ILE A 117 -3.17 5.77 -3.73
CA ILE A 117 -2.95 5.62 -5.17
C ILE A 117 -2.87 6.99 -5.85
N VAL A 118 -1.87 7.15 -6.69
CA VAL A 118 -1.69 8.21 -7.67
C VAL A 118 -1.66 7.55 -9.04
N ALA A 119 -2.58 7.92 -9.92
CA ALA A 119 -2.61 7.42 -11.28
C ALA A 119 -2.48 8.59 -12.26
N GLU A 120 -1.49 8.50 -13.15
CA GLU A 120 -1.11 9.50 -14.13
C GLU A 120 -1.40 8.96 -15.53
N ASN A 121 -1.95 9.82 -16.38
CA ASN A 121 -2.04 9.61 -17.82
C ASN A 121 -1.29 10.75 -18.52
N GLU A 122 -0.04 10.46 -18.91
CA GLU A 122 0.84 11.41 -19.60
C GLU A 122 0.34 11.80 -21.00
N LEU A 123 -0.51 10.99 -21.63
CA LEU A 123 -1.03 11.26 -22.98
C LEU A 123 -2.04 12.40 -22.98
N ASN A 124 -2.83 12.51 -21.91
CA ASN A 124 -3.90 13.49 -21.77
C ASN A 124 -3.57 14.60 -20.75
N ASN A 125 -2.40 14.52 -20.09
CA ASN A 125 -2.04 15.35 -18.93
C ASN A 125 -3.12 15.27 -17.83
N GLU A 126 -3.53 14.07 -17.47
CA GLU A 126 -4.51 13.83 -16.41
C GLU A 126 -3.87 13.10 -15.24
N ALA A 127 -4.23 13.48 -14.02
CA ALA A 127 -3.84 12.76 -12.82
C ALA A 127 -5.03 12.61 -11.88
N VAL A 128 -5.13 11.46 -11.22
CA VAL A 128 -6.11 11.21 -10.17
C VAL A 128 -5.39 10.75 -8.90
N PHE A 129 -5.73 11.42 -7.81
CA PHE A 129 -5.31 11.04 -6.46
C PHE A 129 -6.46 10.31 -5.78
N ILE A 130 -6.17 9.16 -5.19
CA ILE A 130 -7.18 8.27 -4.65
C ILE A 130 -6.82 7.86 -3.23
N GLU A 131 -7.81 7.96 -2.35
CA GLU A 131 -7.78 7.39 -1.00
C GLU A 131 -8.76 6.21 -0.95
N VAL A 132 -8.32 5.10 -0.37
CA VAL A 132 -9.12 3.88 -0.24
C VAL A 132 -9.59 3.75 1.21
N LYS A 133 -10.90 3.64 1.40
CA LYS A 133 -11.52 3.42 2.71
C LYS A 133 -12.41 2.21 2.67
N ARG A 134 -12.51 1.44 3.75
CA ARG A 134 -13.46 0.31 3.79
C ARG A 134 -14.92 0.78 3.69
N LYS A 135 -15.21 1.93 4.27
CA LYS A 135 -16.54 2.56 4.25
C LYS A 135 -16.40 3.94 3.62
N GLU A 136 -17.30 4.27 2.72
CA GLU A 136 -17.34 5.56 2.02
C GLU A 136 -17.41 6.74 3.01
N GLU A 137 -18.17 6.60 4.10
CA GLU A 137 -18.32 7.65 5.12
C GLU A 137 -17.01 8.06 5.83
N ASN A 138 -15.95 7.25 5.71
CA ASN A 138 -14.63 7.53 6.28
C ASN A 138 -13.71 8.27 5.30
N PHE A 139 -14.17 8.54 4.07
CA PHE A 139 -13.41 9.32 3.11
C PHE A 139 -13.50 10.81 3.46
N ASP A 140 -12.32 11.43 3.58
CA ASP A 140 -12.19 12.85 3.86
C ASP A 140 -11.47 13.53 2.68
N ALA A 141 -12.24 14.27 1.89
CA ALA A 141 -11.73 15.00 0.73
C ALA A 141 -10.81 16.16 1.14
N ILE A 142 -11.03 16.77 2.31
CA ILE A 142 -10.18 17.87 2.80
C ILE A 142 -8.81 17.30 3.15
N ALA A 143 -8.78 16.19 3.90
CA ALA A 143 -7.53 15.52 4.24
C ALA A 143 -6.77 15.02 3.00
N LEU A 144 -7.47 14.50 1.98
CA LEU A 144 -6.82 14.11 0.72
C LEU A 144 -6.24 15.34 0.01
N ASN A 145 -6.97 16.46 -0.04
CA ASN A 145 -6.48 17.68 -0.65
C ASN A 145 -5.21 18.21 0.03
N GLU A 146 -5.15 18.18 1.36
CA GLU A 146 -3.94 18.56 2.11
C GLU A 146 -2.73 17.68 1.75
N LYS A 147 -2.93 16.37 1.62
CA LYS A 147 -1.87 15.44 1.18
C LYS A 147 -1.43 15.73 -0.26
N VAL A 148 -2.36 16.06 -1.16
CA VAL A 148 -2.07 16.45 -2.56
C VAL A 148 -1.24 17.73 -2.62
N ASP A 149 -1.51 18.71 -1.75
CA ASP A 149 -0.70 19.92 -1.65
C ASP A 149 0.73 19.60 -1.20
N VAL A 150 0.90 18.72 -0.21
CA VAL A 150 2.23 18.27 0.24
C VAL A 150 2.94 17.52 -0.88
N PHE A 151 2.26 16.60 -1.59
CA PHE A 151 2.79 15.90 -2.75
C PHE A 151 3.28 16.87 -3.82
N THR A 152 2.47 17.88 -4.15
CA THR A 152 2.77 18.84 -5.23
C THR A 152 3.99 19.68 -4.86
N ARG A 153 4.09 20.14 -3.60
CA ARG A 153 5.27 20.85 -3.10
C ARG A 153 6.53 19.97 -3.12
N ALA A 154 6.41 18.70 -2.75
CA ALA A 154 7.54 17.78 -2.64
C ALA A 154 8.08 17.31 -4.00
N THR A 155 7.19 17.10 -4.98
CA THR A 155 7.53 16.50 -6.28
C THR A 155 7.61 17.50 -7.42
N GLY A 156 6.89 18.62 -7.33
CA GLY A 156 6.72 19.60 -8.41
C GLY A 156 5.95 19.05 -9.63
N LYS A 157 5.27 17.91 -9.50
CA LYS A 157 4.53 17.25 -10.57
C LYS A 157 3.14 17.85 -10.80
N PHE A 158 2.56 17.57 -11.96
CA PHE A 158 1.17 17.87 -12.33
C PHE A 158 0.75 19.35 -12.39
N LYS A 159 1.71 20.29 -12.54
CA LYS A 159 1.38 21.72 -12.66
C LYS A 159 0.47 22.05 -13.85
N ASP A 160 0.67 21.36 -14.95
CA ASP A 160 -0.07 21.56 -16.21
C ASP A 160 -1.09 20.44 -16.46
N TYR A 161 -1.45 19.66 -15.44
CA TYR A 161 -2.34 18.52 -15.54
C TYR A 161 -3.75 18.88 -15.06
N THR A 162 -4.76 18.23 -15.64
CA THR A 162 -6.08 18.14 -15.02
C THR A 162 -5.99 17.16 -13.85
N VAL A 163 -6.07 17.70 -12.63
CA VAL A 163 -5.98 16.90 -11.40
C VAL A 163 -7.37 16.67 -10.82
N SER A 164 -7.67 15.41 -10.49
CA SER A 164 -8.90 15.01 -9.80
C SER A 164 -8.58 14.22 -8.53
N GLN A 165 -9.55 14.15 -7.62
CA GLN A 165 -9.47 13.41 -6.37
C GLN A 165 -10.66 12.45 -6.27
N LYS A 166 -10.45 11.25 -5.74
CA LYS A 166 -11.50 10.24 -5.58
C LYS A 166 -11.34 9.45 -4.28
N GLY A 167 -12.44 9.23 -3.57
CA GLY A 167 -12.53 8.18 -2.56
C GLY A 167 -12.99 6.88 -3.20
N LEU A 168 -12.35 5.76 -2.89
CA LEU A 168 -12.82 4.42 -3.26
C LEU A 168 -13.13 3.60 -2.02
N SER A 169 -14.20 2.80 -2.06
CA SER A 169 -14.58 1.94 -0.96
C SER A 169 -15.08 0.56 -1.37
N MET A 170 -15.52 -0.24 -0.40
CA MET A 170 -16.12 -1.56 -0.69
C MET A 170 -17.34 -1.48 -1.62
N THR A 171 -18.01 -0.33 -1.70
CA THR A 171 -19.14 -0.09 -2.62
C THR A 171 -18.71 0.11 -4.07
N ASP A 172 -17.44 0.45 -4.32
CA ASP A 172 -16.86 0.66 -5.66
C ASP A 172 -16.19 -0.60 -6.23
N MET A 173 -16.23 -1.73 -5.52
CA MET A 173 -15.64 -3.00 -5.96
C MET A 173 -16.41 -3.64 -7.10
#